data_AF-A0A7C9MGC0-F1
#
_entry.id   AF-A0A7C9MGC0-F1
#
_cell.length_a   1.000
_cell.length_b   1.000
_cell.length_c   1.000
_cell.angle_alpha   90.00
_cell.angle_beta   90.00
_cell.angle_gamma   90.00
#
_symmetry.space_group_name_H-M   'P 1'
#
loop_
_entity.id
_entity.type
_entity.pdbx_description
1 polymer ?
#
loop_
_entity_poly.entity_id
_entity_poly.type
_entity_poly.pdbx_seq_one_letter_code
_entity_poly.pdbx_strand_id
1 'polypeptide(L)' 'MDTYSLLREIADSWVLLALFAFFIGACLWAFRPGSRAVHRDTASIPFRHDDRPAAAGEEAER' A
#
# COMPACT_ATOMS: atom_id res chain seq x y z
N MET A 1 -13.83 42.62 -8.70
CA MET A 1 -13.68 41.56 -7.69
C MET A 1 -12.52 41.95 -6.80
N ASP A 2 -12.80 42.39 -5.57
CA ASP A 2 -11.79 42.87 -4.63
C ASP A 2 -10.92 41.71 -4.11
N THR A 3 -9.65 41.98 -3.84
CA THR A 3 -8.63 41.00 -3.38
C THR A 3 -9.08 40.23 -2.13
N TYR A 4 -9.90 40.86 -1.29
CA TYR A 4 -10.46 40.26 -0.08
C TYR A 4 -11.39 39.06 -0.37
N SER A 5 -12.22 39.15 -1.42
CA SER A 5 -13.10 38.03 -1.79
C SER A 5 -12.29 36.83 -2.27
N LEU A 6 -11.20 37.07 -3.00
CA LEU A 6 -10.30 36.02 -3.47
C LEU A 6 -9.61 35.29 -2.31
N LEU A 7 -9.11 36.03 -1.32
CA LEU A 7 -8.49 35.46 -0.12
C LEU A 7 -9.50 34.68 0.74
N ARG A 8 -10.74 35.17 0.85
CA ARG A 8 -11.81 34.53 1.62
C ARG A 8 -12.26 33.21 1.01
N GLU A 9 -12.39 33.14 -0.31
CA GLU A 9 -12.82 31.93 -1.01
C GLU A 9 -11.77 30.80 -0.90
N ILE A 10 -10.48 31.17 -0.93
CA ILE A 10 -9.36 30.26 -0.63
C ILE A 10 -9.41 29.83 0.85
N ALA A 11 -9.68 30.75 1.78
CA ALA A 11 -9.75 30.44 3.21
C ALA A 11 -10.88 29.45 3.56
N ASP A 12 -12.06 29.61 2.97
CA ASP A 12 -13.22 28.73 3.24
C ASP A 12 -13.02 27.30 2.73
N SER A 13 -12.16 27.08 1.73
CA SER A 13 -12.00 25.77 1.06
C SER A 13 -10.90 24.88 1.67
N TRP A 14 -10.19 25.33 2.70
CA TRP A 14 -9.08 24.58 3.32
C TRP A 14 -9.45 23.23 3.91
N VAL A 15 -10.58 23.15 4.62
CA VAL A 15 -11.01 21.88 5.24
C VAL A 15 -11.39 20.85 4.17
N LEU A 16 -12.06 21.30 3.10
CA LEU A 16 -12.41 20.46 1.97
C LEU A 16 -11.15 19.95 1.25
N LEU A 17 -10.16 20.82 1.04
CA LEU A 17 -8.87 20.46 0.44
C LEU A 17 -8.12 19.43 1.30
N ALA A 18 -8.12 19.60 2.63
CA ALA A 18 -7.48 18.66 3.55
C ALA A 18 -8.13 17.27 3.50
N LEU A 19 -9.48 17.20 3.49
CA LEU A 19 -10.20 15.93 3.35
C LEU A 19 -9.94 15.26 2.00
N PHE A 20 -9.87 16.03 0.93
CA PHE A 20 -9.55 15.54 -0.41
C PHE A 20 -8.12 14.98 -0.49
N ALA A 21 -7.14 15.70 0.06
CA ALA A 21 -5.76 15.25 0.13
C ALA A 21 -5.62 13.98 0.99
N PHE A 22 -6.31 13.92 2.13
CA PHE A 22 -6.37 12.73 2.98
C PHE A 22 -6.95 11.53 2.23
N PHE A 23 -8.05 11.73 1.50
CA PHE A 23 -8.67 10.69 0.69
C PHE A 23 -7.71 10.12 -0.36
N ILE A 24 -7.03 10.98 -1.11
CA ILE A 24 -6.00 10.54 -2.06
C ILE A 24 -4.88 9.79 -1.33
N GLY A 25 -4.41 10.29 -0.19
CA GLY A 25 -3.42 9.63 0.65
C GLY A 25 -3.86 8.22 1.07
N ALA A 26 -5.11 8.05 1.49
CA ALA A 26 -5.69 6.76 1.85
C ALA A 26 -5.77 5.82 0.63
N CYS A 27 -6.18 6.31 -0.54
CA CYS A 27 -6.17 5.52 -1.77
C CYS A 27 -4.74 5.06 -2.12
N LEU A 28 -3.77 5.96 -2.13
CA LEU A 28 -2.37 5.62 -2.40
C LEU A 28 -1.81 4.61 -1.39
N TRP A 29 -2.21 4.71 -0.12
CA TRP A 29 -1.85 3.74 0.92
C TRP A 29 -2.50 2.38 0.69
N ALA A 30 -3.80 2.33 0.34
CA ALA A 30 -4.51 1.09 0.04
C ALA A 30 -3.93 0.38 -1.20
N PHE A 31 -3.52 1.13 -2.22
CA PHE A 31 -2.86 0.60 -3.41
C PHE A 31 -1.35 0.41 -3.24
N ARG A 32 -0.77 0.71 -2.07
CA ARG A 32 0.66 0.52 -1.82
C ARG A 32 0.97 -0.99 -1.93
N PRO A 33 1.80 -1.42 -2.91
CA PRO A 33 2.02 -2.82 -3.23
C PRO A 33 2.91 -3.57 -2.19
N GLY A 34 2.93 -3.14 -0.93
CA GLY A 34 3.81 -3.68 0.11
C GLY A 34 3.44 -5.09 0.58
N SER A 35 2.18 -5.49 0.45
CA SER A 35 1.70 -6.80 0.92
C SER A 35 1.95 -7.95 -0.07
N ARG A 36 2.28 -7.65 -1.33
CA ARG A 36 2.45 -8.68 -2.37
C ARG A 36 3.66 -9.58 -2.14
N ALA A 37 4.69 -9.12 -1.44
CA ALA A 37 5.89 -9.92 -1.19
C ALA A 37 5.63 -11.06 -0.19
N VAL A 38 4.97 -10.76 0.94
CA VAL A 38 4.67 -11.75 1.99
C VAL A 38 3.64 -12.77 1.51
N HIS A 39 2.60 -12.33 0.79
CA HIS A 39 1.58 -13.24 0.26
C HIS A 39 2.14 -14.19 -0.81
N ARG A 40 3.13 -13.74 -1.60
CA ARG A 40 3.79 -14.58 -2.60
C ARG A 40 4.67 -15.65 -1.97
N ASP A 41 5.37 -15.32 -0.88
CA ASP A 41 6.22 -16.27 -0.17
C ASP A 41 5.39 -17.38 0.50
N THR A 42 4.30 -17.01 1.20
CA THR A 42 3.39 -18.00 1.82
C THR A 42 2.66 -18.86 0.78
N ALA A 43 2.20 -18.27 -0.34
CA ALA A 43 1.54 -19.03 -1.40
C ALA A 43 2.49 -20.02 -2.11
N SER A 44 3.81 -19.79 -2.03
CA SER A 44 4.79 -20.72 -2.58
C SER A 44 5.08 -21.91 -1.66
N ILE A 45 4.66 -21.90 -0.38
CA ILE A 45 4.93 -23.00 0.57
C ILE A 45 4.44 -24.37 0.06
N PRO A 46 3.21 -24.53 -0.45
CA PRO A 46 2.74 -25.84 -0.92
C PRO A 46 3.43 -26.29 -2.22
N PHE A 47 3.84 -25.36 -3.08
CA PHE A 47 4.42 -25.63 -4.40
C PHE A 47 5.96 -25.56 -4.42
N ARG A 48 6.59 -25.28 -3.28
CA ARG A 48 8.05 -25.03 -3.17
C ARG A 48 8.92 -26.23 -3.55
N HIS A 49 8.33 -27.42 -3.60
CA HIS A 49 9.00 -28.68 -3.93
C HIS A 49 8.32 -29.41 -5.11
N ASP A 50 7.47 -28.72 -5.88
CA ASP A 50 6.72 -29.33 -6.99
C ASP A 50 7.66 -29.76 -8.14
N ASP A 51 8.70 -28.97 -8.41
CA ASP A 51 9.70 -29.28 -9.45
C ASP A 51 10.72 -30.36 -9.02
N ARG A 52 10.91 -30.56 -7.70
CA ARG A 52 11.90 -31.49 -7.14
C ARG A 52 11.70 -31.69 -5.64
N PRO A 53 11.76 -32.95 -5.14
CA PRO A 53 11.58 -33.25 -3.73
C PRO A 53 12.65 -32.56 -2.88
N ALA A 54 12.31 -32.21 -1.64
CA ALA A 54 13.25 -31.66 -0.68
C ALA A 54 14.45 -32.61 -0.53
N ALA A 55 15.67 -32.09 -0.64
CA ALA A 55 16.86 -32.89 -0.44
C ALA A 55 16.90 -33.33 1.02
N ALA A 56 17.00 -34.64 1.27
CA ALA A 56 16.92 -35.28 2.59
C ALA A 56 17.93 -34.79 3.66
N GLY A 57 18.79 -33.82 3.33
CA GLY A 57 19.75 -33.20 4.24
C GLY A 57 19.36 -31.80 4.75
N GLU A 58 18.37 -31.12 4.15
CA GLU A 58 18.04 -29.73 4.53
C GLU A 58 17.14 -29.62 5.79
N GLU A 59 16.42 -30.69 6.15
CA GLU A 59 15.61 -30.73 7.38
C GLU A 59 16.45 -31.00 8.63
N ALA A 60 17.65 -31.56 8.47
CA ALA A 60 18.53 -31.92 9.59
C ALA A 60 19.33 -30.72 10.15
N GLU A 61 19.33 -29.57 9.47
CA GLU A 61 20.13 -28.39 9.84
C GLU A 61 19.28 -27.18 10.28
N ARG A 62 17.94 -27.32 10.40
CA ARG A 62 17.05 -26.28 10.95
C ARG A 62 16.79 -26.42 12.45
#